data_AF-A0A3A8KY77-F1
#
_entry.id   AF-A0A3A8KY77-F1
#
_cell.length_a   1.000
_cell.length_b   1.000
_cell.length_c   1.000
_cell.angle_alpha   90.00
_cell.angle_beta   90.00
_cell.angle_gamma   90.00
#
_symmetry.space_group_name_H-M   'P 1'
#
loop_
_entity.id
_entity.type
_entity.pdbx_description
1 polymer ?
#
loop_
_entity_poly.entity_id
_entity_poly.type
_entity_poly.pdbx_seq_one_letter_code
_entity_poly.pdbx_strand_id
1 'polypeptide(L)'
;MAEGPKKPVPTPKPKAAVSCASAPLFQRYARLGWVEALPDGRVRLSVVLDAHGADCGTGDCYFTTVKALFRFSGDGGCRVQDVDVWSQEEVHCELKDRPQEPPSKPQQEVFVPKGSANLSDPKLTKLTLRTRKGDRAFVILPENLFFFEDVKPGAPLHTTLPSDDDDESECCWGASIASSHFLPLYEDGK
;
A
#
# COMPACT_ATOMS: atom_id res chain seq x y z
N MET A 1 42.17 17.20 4.21
CA MET A 1 41.13 17.22 5.26
C MET A 1 40.54 15.82 5.32
N ALA A 2 40.74 15.10 6.43
CA ALA A 2 40.24 13.74 6.56
C ALA A 2 38.75 13.76 6.88
N GLU A 3 37.93 13.13 6.04
CA GLU A 3 36.53 12.82 6.35
C GLU A 3 36.51 11.98 7.63
N GLY A 4 35.98 12.55 8.71
CA GLY A 4 35.80 11.83 9.97
C GLY A 4 34.91 10.61 9.77
N PRO A 5 35.06 9.55 10.58
CA PRO A 5 34.29 8.32 10.44
C PRO A 5 32.79 8.64 10.55
N LYS A 6 32.04 8.31 9.48
CA LYS A 6 30.58 8.40 9.46
C LYS A 6 30.04 7.56 10.62
N LYS A 7 29.33 8.20 11.55
CA LYS A 7 28.68 7.51 12.67
C LYS A 7 27.84 6.34 12.12
N PRO A 8 27.92 5.14 12.71
CA PRO A 8 27.07 4.04 12.31
C PRO A 8 25.61 4.46 12.45
N VAL A 9 24.83 4.34 11.38
CA VAL A 9 23.38 4.50 11.45
C VAL A 9 22.87 3.44 12.43
N PRO A 10 22.16 3.81 13.51
CA PRO A 10 21.67 2.83 14.47
C PRO A 10 20.75 1.84 13.75
N THR A 11 21.05 0.55 13.86
CA THR A 11 20.13 -0.48 13.41
C THR A 11 18.83 -0.36 14.21
N PRO A 12 17.67 -0.19 13.56
CA PRO A 12 16.40 -0.04 14.27
C PRO A 12 16.14 -1.29 15.12
N LYS A 13 15.73 -1.08 16.37
CA LYS A 13 15.53 -2.17 17.34
C LYS A 13 14.26 -2.96 17.00
N PRO A 14 14.24 -4.31 17.12
CA PRO A 14 13.06 -5.14 16.84
C PRO A 14 11.79 -4.73 17.58
N LYS A 15 11.93 -4.17 18.80
CA LYS A 15 10.80 -3.68 19.61
C LYS A 15 10.07 -2.48 18.97
N ALA A 16 10.77 -1.66 18.18
CA ALA A 16 10.17 -0.52 17.50
C ALA A 16 9.22 -1.01 16.38
N ALA A 17 9.61 -2.03 15.62
CA ALA A 17 8.77 -2.61 14.56
C ALA A 17 7.43 -3.12 15.08
N VAL A 18 7.43 -3.82 16.23
CA VAL A 18 6.19 -4.33 16.85
C VAL A 18 5.25 -3.18 17.21
N SER A 19 5.79 -2.11 17.79
CA SER A 19 5.03 -0.91 18.13
C SER A 19 4.49 -0.20 16.88
N CYS A 20 5.28 -0.14 15.80
CA CYS A 20 4.87 0.53 14.56
C CYS A 20 3.86 -0.30 13.76
N ALA A 21 3.99 -1.63 13.77
CA ALA A 21 3.00 -2.55 13.18
C ALA A 21 1.65 -2.48 13.90
N SER A 22 1.66 -2.16 15.20
CA SER A 22 0.46 -2.03 16.03
C SER A 22 -0.08 -0.60 16.11
N ALA A 23 0.43 0.31 15.28
CA ALA A 23 0.03 1.70 15.31
C ALA A 23 -1.44 1.89 14.89
N PRO A 24 -2.14 2.95 15.33
CA PRO A 24 -3.57 3.14 15.08
C PRO A 24 -3.96 3.03 13.59
N LEU A 25 -3.18 3.64 12.69
CA LEU A 25 -3.42 3.57 11.25
C LEU A 25 -3.36 2.14 10.69
N PHE A 26 -2.57 1.24 11.31
CA PHE A 26 -2.41 -0.15 10.91
C PHE A 26 -3.30 -1.13 11.67
N GLN A 27 -4.05 -0.69 12.69
CA GLN A 27 -4.73 -1.59 13.60
C GLN A 27 -5.71 -2.55 12.90
N ARG A 28 -6.47 -2.08 11.91
CA ARG A 28 -7.37 -2.94 11.12
C ARG A 28 -6.58 -3.96 10.28
N TYR A 29 -5.58 -3.50 9.55
CA TYR A 29 -4.72 -4.33 8.71
C TYR A 29 -3.99 -5.40 9.53
N ALA A 30 -3.49 -5.05 10.71
CA ALA A 30 -2.85 -5.98 11.63
C ALA A 30 -3.82 -7.07 12.13
N ARG A 31 -5.06 -6.71 12.47
CA ARG A 31 -6.11 -7.69 12.84
C ARG A 31 -6.43 -8.66 11.71
N LEU A 32 -6.31 -8.23 10.46
CA LEU A 32 -6.52 -9.03 9.27
C LEU A 32 -5.27 -9.83 8.84
N GLY A 33 -4.17 -9.74 9.60
CA GLY A 33 -2.92 -10.45 9.29
C GLY A 33 -2.14 -9.84 8.13
N TRP A 34 -2.50 -8.64 7.67
CA TRP A 34 -1.84 -7.97 6.55
C TRP A 34 -0.58 -7.19 6.95
N VAL A 35 -0.41 -6.92 8.24
CA VAL A 35 0.74 -6.19 8.77
C VAL A 35 1.60 -7.09 9.63
N GLU A 36 2.90 -7.06 9.39
CA GLU A 36 3.89 -7.83 10.12
C GLU A 36 5.07 -6.94 10.54
N ALA A 37 5.49 -7.08 11.79
CA ALA A 37 6.74 -6.51 12.27
C ALA A 37 7.91 -7.44 11.93
N LEU A 38 8.89 -6.93 11.18
CA LEU A 38 10.06 -7.71 10.80
C LEU A 38 11.18 -7.63 11.86
N PRO A 39 12.03 -8.66 11.98
CA PRO A 39 13.12 -8.69 12.96
C PRO A 39 14.16 -7.57 12.81
N ASP A 40 14.27 -6.99 11.61
CA ASP A 40 15.22 -5.93 11.28
C ASP A 40 14.70 -4.52 11.56
N GLY A 41 13.56 -4.39 12.24
CA GLY A 41 13.00 -3.09 12.61
C GLY A 41 12.05 -2.49 11.56
N ARG A 42 11.81 -3.18 10.43
CA ARG A 42 10.85 -2.75 9.39
C ARG A 42 9.44 -3.29 9.65
N VAL A 43 8.46 -2.72 8.97
CA VAL A 43 7.08 -3.23 8.96
C VAL A 43 6.69 -3.57 7.53
N ARG A 44 6.13 -4.76 7.33
CA ARG A 44 5.61 -5.22 6.05
C ARG A 44 4.08 -5.14 6.08
N LEU A 45 3.50 -4.51 5.07
CA LEU A 45 2.08 -4.55 4.76
C LEU A 45 1.90 -5.35 3.46
N SER A 46 1.07 -6.38 3.44
CA SER A 46 0.77 -7.18 2.25
C SER A 46 -0.75 -7.22 2.07
N VAL A 47 -1.23 -6.70 0.94
CA VAL A 47 -2.66 -6.57 0.64
C VAL A 47 -2.93 -6.95 -0.81
N VAL A 48 -4.14 -7.43 -1.08
CA VAL A 48 -4.67 -7.56 -2.43
C VAL A 48 -5.69 -6.44 -2.60
N LEU A 49 -5.52 -5.65 -3.64
CA LEU A 49 -6.40 -4.55 -3.99
C LEU A 49 -7.24 -4.99 -5.18
N ASP A 50 -8.51 -4.69 -5.14
CA ASP A 50 -9.42 -4.82 -6.27
C ASP A 50 -9.37 -3.53 -7.09
N ALA A 51 -9.14 -3.66 -8.38
CA ALA A 51 -9.29 -2.57 -9.31
C ALA A 51 -10.77 -2.47 -9.67
N HIS A 52 -11.48 -1.58 -8.97
CA HIS A 52 -12.80 -1.17 -9.40
C HIS A 52 -12.65 -0.16 -10.53
N GLY A 53 -12.98 -0.59 -11.75
CA GLY A 53 -13.01 0.29 -12.91
C GLY A 53 -14.14 -0.10 -13.84
N ALA A 54 -15.28 0.55 -13.71
CA ALA A 54 -16.16 0.76 -14.86
C ALA A 54 -15.55 1.80 -15.85
N ASP A 55 -14.44 2.47 -15.51
CA ASP A 55 -13.85 3.53 -16.33
C ASP A 55 -12.57 3.10 -17.05
N CYS A 56 -12.56 3.29 -18.37
CA CYS A 56 -11.44 3.11 -19.33
C CYS A 56 -11.23 1.71 -19.94
N GLY A 57 -12.24 0.83 -19.94
CA GLY A 57 -12.23 -0.40 -20.74
C GLY A 57 -11.37 -1.54 -20.21
N THR A 58 -10.90 -1.44 -18.97
CA THR A 58 -10.35 -2.56 -18.21
C THR A 58 -11.50 -3.51 -17.85
N GLY A 59 -11.35 -4.81 -18.08
CA GLY A 59 -12.42 -5.77 -17.73
C GLY A 59 -12.69 -5.80 -16.23
N ASP A 60 -13.85 -6.27 -15.81
CA ASP A 60 -14.12 -6.61 -14.41
C ASP A 60 -13.11 -7.68 -13.93
N CYS A 61 -12.74 -7.67 -12.63
CA CYS A 61 -11.88 -8.67 -11.96
C CYS A 61 -10.36 -8.59 -12.21
N TYR A 62 -9.76 -7.41 -12.03
CA TYR A 62 -8.30 -7.23 -11.94
C TYR A 62 -7.89 -6.97 -10.50
N PHE A 63 -6.95 -7.79 -9.99
CA PHE A 63 -6.41 -7.63 -8.66
C PHE A 63 -4.97 -7.13 -8.73
N THR A 64 -4.61 -6.24 -7.81
CA THR A 64 -3.24 -5.80 -7.60
C THR A 64 -2.75 -6.27 -6.25
N THR A 65 -1.83 -7.23 -6.25
CA THR A 65 -1.10 -7.61 -5.04
C THR A 65 -0.07 -6.51 -4.73
N VAL A 66 -0.16 -5.90 -3.55
CA VAL A 66 0.79 -4.90 -3.08
C VAL A 66 1.50 -5.38 -1.82
N LYS A 67 2.83 -5.30 -1.82
CA LYS A 67 3.69 -5.49 -0.64
C LYS A 67 4.43 -4.19 -0.38
N ALA A 68 4.20 -3.58 0.78
CA ALA A 68 4.83 -2.33 1.18
C ALA A 68 5.72 -2.56 2.41
N LEU A 69 6.98 -2.19 2.30
CA LEU A 69 8.00 -2.37 3.34
C LEU A 69 8.45 -1.02 3.89
N PHE A 70 7.96 -0.70 5.07
CA PHE A 70 8.16 0.57 5.73
C PHE A 70 9.51 0.62 6.42
N ARG A 71 10.28 1.67 6.11
CA ARG A 71 11.46 2.07 6.88
C ARG A 71 11.13 3.27 7.75
N PHE A 72 11.60 3.23 8.98
CA PHE A 72 11.40 4.29 9.97
C PHE A 72 12.71 5.01 10.27
N SER A 73 12.61 6.23 10.80
CA SER A 73 13.77 6.97 11.26
C SER A 73 14.55 6.22 12.35
N GLY A 74 15.88 6.34 12.31
CA GLY A 74 16.79 5.67 13.25
C GLY A 74 16.73 6.21 14.70
N ASP A 75 15.82 7.13 15.01
CA ASP A 75 15.55 7.61 16.37
C ASP A 75 14.73 6.61 17.21
N GLY A 76 14.28 5.51 16.59
CA GLY A 76 13.53 4.45 17.24
C GLY A 76 12.03 4.73 17.36
N GLY A 77 11.54 5.79 16.71
CA GLY A 77 10.11 6.08 16.58
C GLY A 77 9.50 5.51 15.29
N CYS A 78 8.19 5.65 15.13
CA CYS A 78 7.45 5.19 13.95
C CYS A 78 7.29 6.28 12.87
N ARG A 79 8.27 7.18 12.78
CA ARG A 79 8.29 8.20 11.72
C ARG A 79 8.76 7.55 10.42
N VAL A 80 7.90 7.52 9.43
CA VAL A 80 8.15 6.91 8.12
C VAL A 80 9.22 7.72 7.39
N GLN A 81 10.25 7.04 6.89
CA GLN A 81 11.31 7.62 6.06
C GLN A 81 10.99 7.39 4.58
N ASP A 82 10.82 6.13 4.22
CA ASP A 82 10.46 5.68 2.87
C ASP A 82 9.81 4.30 2.96
N VAL A 83 9.22 3.88 1.85
CA VAL A 83 8.51 2.61 1.71
C VAL A 83 8.89 2.01 0.37
N ASP A 84 9.51 0.83 0.37
CA ASP A 84 9.61 0.04 -0.87
C ASP A 84 8.26 -0.63 -1.10
N VAL A 85 7.67 -0.39 -2.26
CA VAL A 85 6.39 -0.98 -2.66
C VAL A 85 6.63 -1.88 -3.86
N TRP A 86 6.25 -3.14 -3.73
CA TRP A 86 6.13 -4.09 -4.82
C TRP A 86 4.67 -4.20 -5.22
N SER A 87 4.34 -4.01 -6.49
CA SER A 87 3.02 -4.27 -7.06
C SER A 87 3.11 -5.36 -8.12
N GLN A 88 2.05 -6.16 -8.22
CA GLN A 88 1.88 -7.17 -9.26
C GLN A 88 0.40 -7.27 -9.59
N GLU A 89 0.07 -7.18 -10.87
CA GLU A 89 -1.31 -7.29 -11.35
C GLU A 89 -1.61 -8.73 -11.75
N GLU A 90 -2.82 -9.16 -11.44
CA GLU A 90 -3.32 -10.50 -11.73
C GLU A 90 -4.77 -10.40 -12.21
N VAL A 91 -5.10 -11.13 -13.27
CA VAL A 91 -6.48 -11.23 -13.79
C VAL A 91 -7.13 -12.46 -13.18
N HIS A 92 -8.11 -12.28 -12.30
CA HIS A 92 -8.83 -13.40 -11.67
C HIS A 92 -10.28 -13.47 -12.16
N CYS A 93 -10.53 -13.14 -13.42
CA CYS A 93 -11.76 -13.55 -14.09
C CYS A 93 -11.84 -15.08 -14.07
N GLU A 94 -12.69 -15.67 -13.23
CA GLU A 94 -13.13 -17.07 -13.37
C GLU A 94 -14.05 -17.23 -14.58
N LEU A 95 -13.59 -16.82 -15.77
CA LEU A 95 -14.24 -17.17 -17.01
C LEU A 95 -13.82 -18.60 -17.33
N LYS A 96 -14.71 -19.56 -17.01
CA LYS A 96 -14.51 -21.03 -17.16
C LYS A 96 -13.94 -21.48 -18.51
N ASP A 97 -13.97 -20.62 -19.52
CA ASP A 97 -13.58 -20.91 -20.90
C ASP A 97 -12.45 -20.00 -21.43
N ARG A 98 -11.76 -19.22 -20.58
CA ARG A 98 -10.61 -18.41 -21.01
C ARG A 98 -9.32 -18.82 -20.28
N PRO A 99 -8.19 -18.93 -20.99
CA PRO A 99 -6.90 -19.06 -20.33
C PRO A 99 -6.69 -17.85 -19.42
N GLN A 100 -6.40 -18.08 -18.14
CA GLN A 100 -5.95 -17.00 -17.27
C GLN A 100 -4.62 -16.48 -17.81
N GLU A 101 -4.52 -15.16 -17.94
CA GLU A 101 -3.25 -14.53 -18.25
C GLU A 101 -2.29 -14.72 -17.07
N PRO A 102 -1.00 -14.97 -17.32
CA PRO A 102 -0.04 -15.05 -16.23
C PRO A 102 0.04 -13.69 -15.51
N PRO A 103 0.32 -13.68 -14.20
CA PRO A 103 0.58 -12.46 -13.45
C PRO A 103 1.58 -11.55 -14.17
N SER A 104 1.39 -10.23 -14.07
CA SER A 104 2.35 -9.27 -14.59
C SER A 104 3.69 -9.39 -13.85
N LYS A 105 4.76 -8.80 -14.41
CA LYS A 105 6.05 -8.78 -13.72
C LYS A 105 5.95 -7.89 -12.49
N PRO A 106 6.42 -8.33 -11.31
CA PRO A 106 6.45 -7.48 -10.12
C PRO A 106 7.23 -6.18 -10.40
N GLN A 107 6.62 -5.05 -10.10
CA GLN A 107 7.23 -3.73 -10.18
C GLN A 107 7.64 -3.30 -8.77
N GLN A 108 8.84 -2.76 -8.60
CA GLN A 108 9.31 -2.24 -7.32
C GLN A 108 9.65 -0.76 -7.44
N GLU A 109 9.09 0.04 -6.54
CA GLU A 109 9.39 1.47 -6.46
C GLU A 109 9.49 1.96 -5.01
N VAL A 110 10.26 3.03 -4.82
CA VAL A 110 10.39 3.70 -3.52
C VAL A 110 9.39 4.85 -3.44
N PHE A 111 8.53 4.76 -2.44
CA PHE A 111 7.57 5.79 -2.11
C PHE A 111 8.04 6.59 -0.88
N VAL A 112 7.78 7.89 -0.90
CA VAL A 112 8.14 8.81 0.18
C VAL A 112 6.88 9.48 0.74
N PRO A 113 6.83 9.71 2.07
CA PRO A 113 5.69 10.39 2.68
C PRO A 113 5.66 11.86 2.28
N LYS A 114 4.44 12.38 2.11
CA LYS A 114 4.22 13.82 2.03
C LYS A 114 4.45 14.44 3.42
N GLY A 115 5.65 14.96 3.65
CA GLY A 115 6.04 15.55 4.93
C GLY A 115 6.41 14.50 5.99
N SER A 116 6.50 14.92 7.25
CA SER A 116 6.81 14.00 8.36
C SER A 116 5.56 13.25 8.80
N ALA A 117 5.50 11.95 8.53
CA ALA A 117 4.41 11.09 9.00
C ALA A 117 4.90 10.18 10.12
N ASN A 118 4.23 10.19 11.29
CA ASN A 118 4.51 9.29 12.39
C ASN A 118 3.31 8.37 12.62
N LEU A 119 3.48 7.06 12.40
CA LEU A 119 2.38 6.11 12.52
C LEU A 119 1.82 6.05 13.95
N SER A 120 2.65 6.29 14.96
CA SER A 120 2.20 6.30 16.36
C SER A 120 1.37 7.52 16.74
N ASP A 121 1.23 8.52 15.85
CA ASP A 121 0.37 9.67 16.12
C ASP A 121 -1.11 9.26 16.01
N PRO A 122 -1.89 9.32 17.11
CA PRO A 122 -3.30 8.96 17.08
C PRO A 122 -4.15 9.89 16.19
N LYS A 123 -3.65 11.06 15.82
CA LYS A 123 -4.32 12.00 14.90
C LYS A 123 -4.03 11.70 13.43
N LEU A 124 -3.11 10.78 13.12
CA LEU A 124 -2.83 10.40 11.75
C LEU A 124 -3.94 9.52 11.19
N THR A 125 -4.88 10.14 10.48
CA THR A 125 -6.01 9.45 9.83
C THR A 125 -5.76 9.13 8.36
N LYS A 126 -4.66 9.61 7.78
CA LYS A 126 -4.30 9.38 6.37
C LYS A 126 -2.79 9.46 6.20
N LEU A 127 -2.20 8.40 5.66
CA LEU A 127 -0.82 8.42 5.16
C LEU A 127 -0.85 8.46 3.64
N THR A 128 -0.25 9.48 3.04
CA THR A 128 -0.08 9.59 1.59
C THR A 128 1.38 9.48 1.25
N LEU A 129 1.69 8.49 0.42
CA LEU A 129 3.03 8.19 -0.07
C LEU A 129 3.02 8.38 -1.59
N ARG A 130 4.10 8.90 -2.16
CA ARG A 130 4.27 9.04 -3.61
C ARG A 130 5.66 8.63 -4.04
N THR A 131 5.80 8.20 -5.28
CA THR A 131 7.11 8.08 -5.92
C THR A 131 7.77 9.46 -6.03
N ARG A 132 9.08 9.50 -6.26
CA ARG A 132 9.79 10.78 -6.46
C ARG A 132 9.30 11.55 -7.70
N LYS A 133 8.87 10.82 -8.73
CA LYS A 133 8.26 11.40 -9.93
C LYS A 133 6.84 11.91 -9.64
N GLY A 134 6.18 11.38 -8.61
CA GLY A 134 4.82 11.75 -8.22
C GLY A 134 3.75 11.13 -9.11
N ASP A 135 4.15 10.23 -10.01
CA ASP A 135 3.34 9.53 -11.00
C ASP A 135 2.59 8.31 -10.44
N ARG A 136 2.93 7.89 -9.22
CA ARG A 136 2.19 6.87 -8.47
C ARG A 136 1.97 7.32 -7.05
N ALA A 137 0.90 6.81 -6.44
CA ALA A 137 0.60 7.09 -5.05
C ALA A 137 0.10 5.85 -4.31
N PHE A 138 0.43 5.79 -3.03
CA PHE A 138 -0.05 4.76 -2.12
C PHE A 138 -0.64 5.47 -0.90
N VAL A 139 -1.95 5.32 -0.70
CA VAL A 139 -2.69 6.01 0.35
C VAL A 139 -3.28 5.00 1.31
N ILE A 140 -3.00 5.20 2.60
CA ILE A 140 -3.47 4.32 3.67
C ILE A 140 -4.37 5.15 4.59
N LEU A 141 -5.60 4.67 4.75
CA LEU A 141 -6.59 5.15 5.72
C LEU A 141 -6.80 4.04 6.77
N PRO A 142 -7.44 4.30 7.92
CA PRO A 142 -7.74 3.26 8.90
C PRO A 142 -8.58 2.10 8.33
N GLU A 143 -9.52 2.43 7.44
CA GLU A 143 -10.51 1.47 6.93
C GLU A 143 -10.25 1.01 5.49
N ASN A 144 -9.44 1.75 4.72
CA ASN A 144 -9.20 1.44 3.32
C ASN A 144 -7.81 1.90 2.86
N LEU A 145 -7.33 1.30 1.78
CA LEU A 145 -6.05 1.57 1.16
C LEU A 145 -6.27 1.71 -0.34
N PHE A 146 -5.54 2.64 -0.96
CA PHE A 146 -5.60 2.92 -2.38
C PHE A 146 -4.20 2.91 -3.00
N PHE A 147 -4.07 2.29 -4.15
CA PHE A 147 -2.88 2.32 -4.99
C PHE A 147 -3.24 2.96 -6.33
N PHE A 148 -2.54 4.04 -6.66
CA PHE A 148 -2.76 4.83 -7.86
C PHE A 148 -1.56 4.69 -8.78
N GLU A 149 -1.83 4.36 -10.03
CA GLU A 149 -0.85 4.31 -11.11
C GLU A 149 -1.13 5.40 -12.14
N ASP A 150 -0.09 5.79 -12.86
CA ASP A 150 -0.14 6.77 -13.96
C ASP A 150 -0.85 8.10 -13.66
N VAL A 151 -0.81 8.54 -12.40
CA VAL A 151 -1.40 9.83 -11.99
C VAL A 151 -0.50 10.99 -12.38
N LYS A 152 -1.07 12.15 -12.68
CA LYS A 152 -0.25 13.34 -12.88
C LYS A 152 0.42 13.77 -11.57
N PRO A 153 1.70 14.19 -11.58
CA PRO A 153 2.36 14.71 -10.39
C PRO A 153 1.56 15.86 -9.77
N GLY A 154 1.21 15.71 -8.49
CA GLY A 154 0.42 16.71 -7.75
C GLY A 154 -1.10 16.66 -7.99
N ALA A 155 -1.60 15.75 -8.84
CA ALA A 155 -3.03 15.55 -9.01
C ALA A 155 -3.71 15.21 -7.67
N PRO A 156 -4.96 15.67 -7.46
CA PRO A 156 -5.79 15.18 -6.36
C PRO A 156 -5.88 13.65 -6.36
N LEU A 157 -5.94 13.05 -5.17
CA LEU A 157 -6.10 11.61 -4.99
C LEU A 157 -7.45 11.37 -4.32
N HIS A 158 -8.38 10.81 -5.08
CA HIS A 158 -9.73 10.54 -4.63
C HIS A 158 -9.72 9.21 -3.90
N THR A 159 -10.05 9.25 -2.61
CA THR A 159 -9.98 8.09 -1.70
C THR A 159 -11.35 7.77 -1.12
N THR A 160 -12.38 8.14 -1.87
CA THR A 160 -13.75 7.63 -1.78
C THR A 160 -13.87 6.50 -2.79
N LEU A 161 -14.76 5.54 -2.55
CA LEU A 161 -15.16 4.66 -3.64
C LEU A 161 -16.16 5.45 -4.50
N PRO A 162 -16.20 5.23 -5.82
CA PRO A 162 -17.28 5.80 -6.64
C PRO A 162 -18.61 5.34 -6.04
N SER A 163 -19.52 6.29 -5.78
CA SER A 163 -20.94 5.94 -5.77
C SER A 163 -21.27 5.51 -7.18
N ASP A 164 -22.07 4.46 -7.38
CA ASP A 164 -22.45 3.91 -8.70
C ASP A 164 -23.28 4.90 -9.58
N ASP A 165 -23.05 6.20 -9.47
CA ASP A 165 -23.64 7.28 -10.25
C ASP A 165 -22.85 7.45 -11.55
N ASP A 166 -23.50 7.19 -12.69
CA ASP A 166 -22.95 7.19 -14.05
C ASP A 166 -22.35 8.55 -14.54
N ASP A 167 -22.32 9.59 -13.69
CA ASP A 167 -21.92 10.97 -14.01
C ASP A 167 -20.64 11.44 -13.30
N GLU A 168 -19.83 10.54 -12.72
CA GLU A 168 -18.56 10.94 -12.09
C GLU A 168 -17.48 11.27 -13.13
N SER A 169 -17.17 12.56 -13.26
CA SER A 169 -16.29 13.13 -14.29
C SER A 169 -14.80 12.77 -14.19
N GLU A 170 -14.39 11.92 -13.24
CA GLU A 170 -12.99 11.73 -12.88
C GLU A 170 -12.51 10.29 -13.12
N CYS A 171 -11.93 10.07 -14.31
CA CYS A 171 -11.20 8.86 -14.64
C CYS A 171 -9.88 8.77 -13.86
N CYS A 172 -9.89 8.49 -12.55
CA CYS A 172 -8.67 8.28 -11.74
C CYS A 172 -8.96 7.61 -10.38
N TRP A 173 -9.74 6.53 -10.35
CA TRP A 173 -9.89 5.71 -9.14
C TRP A 173 -8.71 4.73 -9.04
N GLY A 174 -7.95 4.81 -7.94
CA GLY A 174 -6.90 3.84 -7.66
C GLY A 174 -7.49 2.49 -7.23
N ALA A 175 -6.75 1.40 -7.47
CA ALA A 175 -7.12 0.09 -6.92
C ALA A 175 -7.22 0.18 -5.40
N SER A 176 -8.25 -0.44 -4.81
CA SER A 176 -8.54 -0.31 -3.38
C SER A 176 -8.81 -1.64 -2.70
N ILE A 177 -8.79 -1.69 -1.38
CA ILE A 177 -9.22 -2.92 -0.70
C ILE A 177 -10.74 -3.01 -0.83
N ALA A 178 -11.23 -3.86 -1.75
CA ALA A 178 -12.65 -4.15 -1.88
C ALA A 178 -13.22 -4.62 -0.55
N SER A 179 -14.19 -3.87 -0.01
CA SER A 179 -15.00 -4.30 1.13
C SER A 179 -15.94 -5.48 0.80
N SER A 180 -15.94 -5.99 -0.44
CA SER A 180 -16.83 -7.05 -0.95
C SER A 180 -16.18 -8.43 -1.13
N HIS A 181 -14.85 -8.56 -1.11
CA HIS A 181 -14.16 -9.86 -1.28
C HIS A 181 -13.79 -10.55 0.04
N PHE A 182 -14.68 -10.48 1.05
CA PHE A 182 -14.56 -11.22 2.30
C PHE A 182 -15.00 -12.70 2.16
N LEU A 183 -14.31 -13.44 1.30
CA LEU A 183 -14.18 -14.89 1.49
C LEU A 183 -12.69 -15.22 1.46
N PRO A 184 -12.19 -16.02 2.42
CA PRO A 184 -10.79 -16.43 2.41
C PRO A 184 -10.52 -17.20 1.12
N LEU A 185 -9.77 -16.60 0.19
CA LEU A 185 -9.24 -17.29 -1.00
C LEU A 185 -8.19 -18.38 -0.65
N TYR A 186 -8.20 -18.87 0.59
CA TYR A 186 -7.31 -19.93 1.10
C TYR A 186 -8.03 -20.87 2.08
N GLU A 187 -9.31 -21.16 1.87
CA GLU A 187 -9.91 -22.40 2.38
C GLU A 187 -10.35 -23.27 1.20
N ASP A 188 -9.36 -23.85 0.51
CA ASP A 188 -9.54 -25.13 -0.15
C ASP A 188 -8.20 -25.90 -0.15
N GLY A 189 -8.20 -27.04 0.54
CA GLY A 189 -7.09 -28.00 0.49
C GLY A 189 -6.75 -28.65 1.83
N LYS A 190 -7.61 -29.57 2.27
CA LYS A 190 -7.19 -30.72 3.09
C LYS A 190 -6.18 -31.58 2.33
#